data_AF-A0A7J6QL86-F1
#
_entry.id   AF-A0A7J6QL86-F1
#
_cell.length_a   1.000
_cell.length_b   1.000
_cell.length_c   1.000
_cell.angle_alpha   90.00
_cell.angle_beta   90.00
_cell.angle_gamma   90.00
#
_symmetry.space_group_name_H-M   'P 1'
#
loop_
_entity.id
_entity.type
_entity.pdbx_description
1 polymer ?
#
loop_
_entity_poly.entity_id
_entity_poly.type
_entity_poly.pdbx_seq_one_letter_code
_entity_poly.pdbx_strand_id
1 'polypeptide(L)'
;SMVSRAMQLRRLLADERTAEQLLSLPKEPAEVDLGQALLAVSSEDHVATLLHLSPDSMPPPVYQASSVVYILALSTCDDAAVREYYVGETENLSQRLEQHRRRFEGSHVISAIDCILARGKGEAQSIEAALIRHLQSSGARLASTHDGAHRGTAAVRLNGD
;
A
#
# COMPACT_ATOMS: atom_id res chain seq x y z
N SER A 1 3.41 20.52 49.02
CA SER A 1 3.80 21.72 48.25
C SER A 1 3.61 21.46 46.76
N MET A 2 2.79 22.24 46.06
CA MET A 2 2.51 22.07 44.62
C MET A 2 3.76 22.16 43.73
N VAL A 3 4.84 22.74 44.25
CA VAL A 3 6.13 22.87 43.55
C VAL A 3 6.86 21.53 43.39
N SER A 4 6.67 20.56 44.31
CA SER A 4 7.33 19.25 44.24
C SER A 4 6.85 18.37 43.08
N ARG A 5 5.56 18.46 42.72
CA ARG A 5 4.97 17.60 41.68
C ARG A 5 5.36 18.07 40.27
N ALA A 6 5.49 19.39 40.08
CA ALA A 6 5.98 19.99 38.84
C ALA A 6 7.46 19.66 38.56
N MET A 7 8.29 19.57 39.60
CA MET A 7 9.70 19.16 39.45
C MET A 7 9.85 17.65 39.18
N GLN A 8 9.00 16.80 39.77
CA GLN A 8 8.99 15.36 39.46
C GLN A 8 8.58 15.08 38.00
N LEU A 9 7.62 15.83 37.45
CA LEU A 9 7.22 15.70 36.05
C LEU A 9 8.33 16.15 35.09
N ARG A 10 9.04 17.24 35.40
CA ARG A 10 10.22 17.66 34.62
C ARG A 10 11.36 16.64 34.66
N ARG A 11 11.54 15.95 35.78
CA ARG A 11 12.59 14.93 35.91
C ARG A 11 12.26 13.63 35.17
N LEU A 12 10.97 13.31 34.99
CA LEU A 12 10.52 12.19 34.14
C LEU A 12 10.56 12.51 32.65
N LEU A 13 10.41 13.79 32.27
CA LEU A 13 10.56 14.25 30.88
C LEU A 13 12.01 14.50 30.46
N ALA A 14 12.94 14.55 31.42
CA ALA A 14 14.38 14.74 31.19
C ALA A 14 15.15 13.41 31.12
N ASP A 15 14.46 12.28 30.96
CA ASP A 15 15.13 11.02 30.59
C ASP A 15 15.42 11.05 29.08
N GLU A 16 16.42 11.87 28.72
CA GLU A 16 16.88 12.17 27.36
C GLU A 16 17.31 10.92 26.57
N ARG A 17 17.38 9.75 27.20
CA ARG A 17 17.65 8.47 26.55
C ARG A 17 16.46 7.93 25.74
N THR A 18 15.26 8.45 25.95
CA THR A 18 14.07 8.00 25.20
C THR A 18 13.88 8.79 23.89
N ALA A 19 14.40 10.02 23.81
CA ALA A 19 14.27 10.87 22.63
C ALA A 19 15.17 10.42 21.48
N GLU A 20 16.40 9.96 21.77
CA GLU A 20 17.32 9.47 20.73
C GLU A 20 16.86 8.13 20.13
N GLN A 21 16.12 7.31 20.88
CA GLN A 21 15.60 6.03 20.40
C GLN A 21 14.33 6.18 19.54
N LEU A 22 13.62 7.31 19.64
CA LEU A 22 12.49 7.67 18.77
C LEU A 22 12.92 8.37 17.47
N LEU A 23 14.19 8.77 17.35
CA LEU A 23 14.77 9.48 16.20
C LEU A 23 15.43 8.56 15.16
N SER A 24 15.45 7.25 15.38
CA SER A 24 15.94 6.27 14.41
C SER A 24 14.81 5.59 13.64
N LEU A 25 13.74 6.32 13.31
CA LEU A 25 12.95 5.92 12.15
C LEU A 25 13.87 6.05 10.93
N PRO A 26 13.99 5.02 10.07
CA PRO A 26 14.84 5.12 8.89
C PRO A 26 14.46 6.37 8.11
N LYS A 27 15.43 7.28 7.96
CA LYS A 27 15.25 8.59 7.33
C LYS A 27 14.83 8.46 5.87
N GLU A 28 15.12 7.30 5.28
CA GLU A 28 14.75 6.92 3.93
C GLU A 28 13.72 5.78 3.98
N PRO A 29 12.63 5.86 3.19
CA PRO A 29 11.67 4.77 3.08
C PRO A 29 12.40 3.49 2.64
N ALA A 30 12.05 2.35 3.25
CA ALA A 30 12.64 1.08 2.85
C ALA A 30 12.24 0.76 1.41
N GLU A 31 13.23 0.50 0.56
CA GLU A 31 13.01 -0.01 -0.78
C GLU A 31 12.56 -1.46 -0.68
N VAL A 32 11.40 -1.75 -1.26
CA VAL A 32 10.78 -3.08 -1.30
C VAL A 32 10.89 -3.65 -2.71
N ASP A 33 11.33 -4.90 -2.79
CA ASP A 33 11.16 -5.75 -3.97
C ASP A 33 9.68 -6.15 -4.06
N LEU A 34 9.00 -5.59 -5.07
CA LEU A 34 7.56 -5.69 -5.27
C LEU A 34 7.12 -7.16 -5.43
N GLY A 35 7.89 -7.94 -6.19
CA GLY A 35 7.59 -9.34 -6.49
C GLY A 35 7.77 -10.20 -5.25
N GLN A 36 8.86 -10.01 -4.52
CA GLN A 36 9.08 -10.71 -3.24
C GLN A 36 8.00 -10.35 -2.21
N ALA A 37 7.58 -9.09 -2.14
CA ALA A 37 6.51 -8.67 -1.24
C ALA A 37 5.18 -9.33 -1.58
N LEU A 38 4.83 -9.44 -2.86
CA LEU A 38 3.64 -10.15 -3.33
C LEU A 38 3.71 -11.66 -3.04
N LEU A 39 4.86 -12.28 -3.28
CA LEU A 39 5.07 -13.70 -3.02
C LEU A 39 5.07 -14.03 -1.52
N ALA A 40 5.57 -13.13 -0.67
CA ALA A 40 5.61 -13.32 0.78
C ALA A 40 4.22 -13.38 1.43
N VAL A 41 3.19 -12.84 0.77
CA VAL A 41 1.81 -12.76 1.28
C VAL A 41 0.81 -13.58 0.46
N SER A 42 1.27 -14.31 -0.56
CA SER A 42 0.46 -15.19 -1.39
C SER A 42 0.85 -16.66 -1.17
N SER A 43 -0.02 -17.59 -1.58
CA SER A 43 0.30 -19.03 -1.54
C SER A 43 1.29 -19.40 -2.64
N GLU A 44 2.00 -20.53 -2.47
CA GLU A 44 3.05 -21.00 -3.40
C GLU A 44 2.61 -21.06 -4.88
N ASP A 45 1.34 -21.33 -5.14
CA ASP A 45 0.76 -21.39 -6.49
C ASP A 45 0.81 -20.05 -7.27
N HIS A 46 1.02 -18.92 -6.60
CA HIS A 46 1.03 -17.59 -7.22
C HIS A 46 2.36 -17.23 -7.90
N VAL A 47 3.43 -17.99 -7.68
CA VAL A 47 4.71 -17.79 -8.39
C VAL A 47 4.51 -17.90 -9.91
N ALA A 48 3.65 -18.81 -10.35
CA ALA A 48 3.33 -19.01 -11.76
C ALA A 48 2.48 -17.89 -12.37
N THR A 49 1.86 -17.04 -11.54
CA THR A 49 1.00 -15.94 -11.97
C THR A 49 1.60 -14.57 -11.67
N LEU A 50 2.85 -14.50 -11.19
CA LEU A 50 3.55 -13.23 -11.01
C LEU A 50 3.89 -12.62 -12.36
N LEU A 51 3.44 -11.39 -12.55
CA LEU A 51 3.68 -10.60 -13.74
C LEU A 51 4.29 -9.25 -13.37
N HIS A 52 5.50 -9.02 -13.88
CA HIS A 52 6.18 -7.73 -13.85
C HIS A 52 5.83 -6.93 -15.11
N LEU A 53 5.45 -5.68 -14.92
CA LEU A 53 5.05 -4.76 -15.98
C LEU A 53 5.87 -3.48 -15.92
N SER A 54 6.33 -3.03 -17.08
CA SER A 54 6.88 -1.68 -17.23
C SER A 54 5.75 -0.64 -17.06
N PRO A 55 6.06 0.58 -16.60
CA PRO A 55 5.06 1.62 -16.29
C PRO A 55 4.04 1.91 -17.38
N ASP A 56 4.44 1.85 -18.65
CA ASP A 56 3.61 2.16 -19.82
C ASP A 56 3.01 0.92 -20.50
N SER A 57 3.40 -0.28 -20.03
CA SER A 57 2.93 -1.53 -20.61
C SER A 57 1.49 -1.85 -20.20
N MET A 58 0.77 -2.56 -21.06
CA MET A 58 -0.56 -3.08 -20.74
C MET A 58 -0.49 -4.56 -20.38
N PRO A 59 -1.29 -5.01 -19.40
CA PRO A 59 -1.27 -6.39 -18.97
C PRO A 59 -1.89 -7.31 -20.04
N PRO A 60 -1.50 -8.60 -20.08
CA PRO A 60 -2.13 -9.59 -20.95
C PRO A 60 -3.64 -9.74 -20.67
N PRO A 61 -4.44 -10.18 -21.66
CA PRO A 61 -5.90 -10.30 -21.51
C PRO A 61 -6.38 -11.17 -20.35
N VAL A 62 -5.59 -12.13 -19.87
CA VAL A 62 -5.98 -12.98 -18.71
C VAL A 62 -6.12 -12.19 -17.39
N TYR A 63 -5.48 -11.02 -17.30
CA TYR A 63 -5.63 -10.07 -16.19
C TYR A 63 -6.82 -9.11 -16.37
N GLN A 64 -7.62 -9.36 -17.40
CA GLN A 64 -8.89 -8.70 -17.67
C GLN A 64 -9.99 -9.75 -17.40
N ALA A 65 -10.91 -9.48 -16.47
CA ALA A 65 -11.95 -10.38 -15.95
C ALA A 65 -11.48 -11.49 -14.97
N SER A 66 -10.29 -11.36 -14.40
CA SER A 66 -9.83 -12.19 -13.27
C SER A 66 -9.61 -11.31 -12.06
N SER A 67 -9.76 -11.84 -10.84
CA SER A 67 -9.38 -11.09 -9.63
C SER A 67 -7.86 -10.96 -9.59
N VAL A 68 -7.35 -9.72 -9.58
CA VAL A 68 -5.93 -9.41 -9.61
C VAL A 68 -5.58 -8.58 -8.39
N VAL A 69 -4.44 -8.89 -7.76
CA VAL A 69 -3.80 -7.99 -6.79
C VAL A 69 -2.56 -7.42 -7.43
N TYR A 70 -2.36 -6.11 -7.29
CA TYR A 70 -1.23 -5.41 -7.88
C TYR A 70 -0.61 -4.42 -6.88
N ILE A 71 0.67 -4.15 -7.11
CA ILE A 71 1.46 -3.17 -6.38
C ILE A 71 2.16 -2.26 -7.38
N LEU A 72 2.10 -0.94 -7.14
CA LEU A 72 2.77 0.09 -7.91
C LEU A 72 3.87 0.70 -7.06
N ALA A 73 5.07 0.83 -7.63
CA ALA A 73 6.09 1.74 -7.10
C ALA A 73 5.87 3.13 -7.72
N LEU A 74 5.79 4.14 -6.88
CA LEU A 74 5.58 5.54 -7.23
C LEU A 74 6.79 6.35 -6.77
N SER A 75 7.33 7.17 -7.65
CA SER A 75 8.35 8.18 -7.30
C SER A 75 7.73 9.57 -7.44
N THR A 76 8.10 10.52 -6.58
CA THR A 76 7.65 11.91 -6.77
C THR A 76 8.40 12.53 -7.96
N CYS A 77 7.76 13.48 -8.66
CA CYS A 77 8.40 14.16 -9.79
C CYS A 77 9.64 14.98 -9.36
N ASP A 78 9.64 15.48 -8.12
CA ASP A 78 10.69 16.34 -7.58
C ASP A 78 11.84 15.54 -6.93
N ASP A 79 11.59 14.29 -6.52
CA ASP A 79 12.57 13.44 -5.86
C ASP A 79 12.38 11.96 -6.23
N ALA A 80 13.20 11.49 -7.19
CA ALA A 80 13.19 10.11 -7.65
C ALA A 80 13.55 9.09 -6.55
N ALA A 81 14.18 9.53 -5.44
CA ALA A 81 14.56 8.65 -4.33
C ALA A 81 13.39 8.34 -3.39
N VAL A 82 12.38 9.22 -3.30
CA VAL A 82 11.21 8.98 -2.46
C VAL A 82 10.27 8.01 -3.17
N ARG A 83 10.29 6.75 -2.73
CA ARG A 83 9.34 5.74 -3.18
C ARG A 83 8.15 5.62 -2.25
N GLU A 84 6.96 5.77 -2.82
CA GLU A 84 5.71 5.39 -2.21
C GLU A 84 5.13 4.18 -2.95
N TYR A 85 4.37 3.36 -2.25
CA TYR A 85 3.76 2.18 -2.82
C TYR A 85 2.24 2.29 -2.80
N TYR A 86 1.62 1.86 -3.89
CA TYR A 86 0.17 1.73 -3.97
C TYR A 86 -0.18 0.26 -4.15
N VAL A 87 -1.05 -0.26 -3.29
CA VAL A 87 -1.60 -1.61 -3.41
C VAL A 87 -3.07 -1.51 -3.79
N GLY A 88 -3.53 -2.40 -4.66
CA GLY A 88 -4.95 -2.53 -4.93
C GLY A 88 -5.33 -3.89 -5.47
N GLU A 89 -6.63 -4.19 -5.40
CA GLU A 89 -7.27 -5.27 -6.13
C GLU A 89 -8.16 -4.74 -7.27
N THR A 90 -8.33 -5.54 -8.32
CA THR A 90 -9.29 -5.26 -9.38
C THR A 90 -9.64 -6.51 -10.19
N GLU A 91 -10.79 -6.49 -10.86
CA GLU A 91 -11.14 -7.47 -11.90
C GLU A 91 -10.78 -6.99 -13.32
N ASN A 92 -10.30 -5.75 -13.46
CA ASN A 92 -9.90 -5.17 -14.75
C ASN A 92 -8.62 -4.35 -14.59
N LEU A 93 -7.47 -5.03 -14.67
CA LEU A 93 -6.17 -4.40 -14.45
C LEU A 93 -5.89 -3.28 -15.47
N SER A 94 -6.22 -3.50 -16.74
CA SER A 94 -6.02 -2.49 -17.81
C SER A 94 -6.71 -1.17 -17.48
N GLN A 95 -8.02 -1.23 -17.18
CA GLN A 95 -8.79 -0.04 -16.84
C GLN A 95 -8.25 0.63 -15.57
N ARG A 96 -7.83 -0.17 -14.59
CA ARG A 96 -7.32 0.36 -13.33
C ARG A 96 -5.96 1.04 -13.48
N LEU A 97 -5.06 0.50 -14.30
CA LEU A 97 -3.78 1.14 -14.61
C LEU A 97 -3.96 2.46 -15.37
N GLU A 98 -4.89 2.52 -16.33
CA GLU A 98 -5.24 3.78 -17.00
C GLU A 98 -5.75 4.83 -16.01
N GLN A 99 -6.59 4.45 -15.06
CA GLN A 99 -7.08 5.35 -14.00
C GLN A 99 -5.92 5.86 -13.13
N HIS A 100 -4.99 5.00 -12.74
CA HIS A 100 -3.84 5.40 -11.92
C HIS A 100 -2.88 6.32 -12.67
N ARG A 101 -2.57 6.01 -13.93
CA ARG A 101 -1.73 6.89 -14.77
C ARG A 101 -2.30 8.31 -14.86
N ARG A 102 -3.61 8.44 -15.06
CA ARG A 102 -4.30 9.74 -15.05
C ARG A 102 -4.35 10.39 -13.67
N ARG A 103 -4.57 9.60 -12.61
CA ARG A 103 -4.65 10.10 -11.23
C ARG A 103 -3.32 10.68 -10.77
N PHE A 104 -2.21 10.04 -11.14
CA PHE A 104 -0.87 10.42 -10.68
C PHE A 104 -0.16 11.41 -11.61
N GLU A 105 -0.71 11.66 -12.80
CA GLU A 105 -0.19 12.63 -13.75
C GLU A 105 0.15 13.97 -13.07
N GLY A 106 1.39 14.42 -13.24
CA GLY A 106 1.91 15.68 -12.68
C GLY A 106 2.32 15.64 -11.21
N SER A 107 2.05 14.57 -10.47
CA SER A 107 2.45 14.43 -9.05
C SER A 107 3.43 13.28 -8.79
N HIS A 108 3.20 12.14 -9.45
CA HIS A 108 4.02 10.95 -9.29
C HIS A 108 4.28 10.28 -10.63
N VAL A 109 5.39 9.57 -10.69
CA VAL A 109 5.78 8.68 -11.79
C VAL A 109 5.64 7.24 -11.31
N ILE A 110 4.85 6.43 -12.01
CA ILE A 110 4.85 4.99 -11.80
C ILE A 110 6.17 4.45 -12.34
N SER A 111 6.98 3.81 -11.49
CA SER A 111 8.31 3.31 -11.87
C SER A 111 8.35 1.80 -12.07
N ALA A 112 7.46 1.06 -11.41
CA ALA A 112 7.32 -0.39 -11.58
C ALA A 112 5.93 -0.86 -11.16
N ILE A 113 5.50 -1.99 -11.72
CA ILE A 113 4.19 -2.61 -11.48
C ILE A 113 4.39 -4.12 -11.38
N ASP A 114 4.01 -4.73 -10.26
CA ASP A 114 3.90 -6.19 -10.15
C ASP A 114 2.48 -6.59 -9.80
N CYS A 115 2.05 -7.74 -10.30
CA CYS A 115 0.71 -8.25 -10.05
C CYS A 115 0.64 -9.78 -10.07
N ILE A 116 -0.37 -10.33 -9.41
CA ILE A 116 -0.69 -11.77 -9.39
C ILE A 116 -2.19 -11.99 -9.64
N LEU A 117 -2.52 -13.13 -10.25
CA LEU A 117 -3.90 -13.60 -10.36
C LEU A 117 -4.31 -14.31 -9.07
N ALA A 118 -5.40 -13.87 -8.46
CA ALA A 118 -6.06 -14.55 -7.35
C ALA A 118 -7.20 -15.46 -7.87
N ARG A 119 -7.57 -16.49 -7.11
CA ARG A 119 -8.65 -17.43 -7.47
C ARG A 119 -10.05 -16.82 -7.36
N GLY A 120 -10.15 -15.63 -6.78
CA GLY A 120 -11.40 -14.88 -6.69
C GLY A 120 -11.29 -13.68 -5.76
N LYS A 121 -12.38 -12.91 -5.67
CA LYS A 121 -12.43 -11.64 -4.94
C LYS A 121 -12.02 -11.77 -3.47
N GLY A 122 -12.49 -12.80 -2.77
CA GLY A 122 -12.17 -12.99 -1.35
C GLY A 122 -10.68 -13.23 -1.09
N GLU A 123 -10.02 -13.99 -1.98
CA GLU A 123 -8.58 -14.20 -1.90
C GLU A 123 -7.82 -12.92 -2.26
N ALA A 124 -8.23 -12.21 -3.30
CA ALA A 124 -7.60 -10.94 -3.70
C ALA A 124 -7.63 -9.92 -2.54
N GLN A 125 -8.76 -9.78 -1.85
CA GLN A 125 -8.89 -8.90 -0.69
C GLN A 125 -8.01 -9.35 0.49
N SER A 126 -7.92 -10.66 0.74
CA SER A 126 -7.06 -11.20 1.78
C SER A 126 -5.58 -10.90 1.50
N ILE A 127 -5.14 -11.10 0.25
CA ILE A 127 -3.77 -10.83 -0.21
C ILE A 127 -3.49 -9.33 -0.15
N GLU A 128 -4.38 -8.46 -0.65
CA GLU A 128 -4.24 -7.00 -0.58
C GLU A 128 -4.02 -6.54 0.87
N ALA A 129 -4.88 -6.97 1.79
CA ALA A 129 -4.78 -6.59 3.19
C ALA A 129 -3.49 -7.12 3.83
N ALA A 130 -3.04 -8.34 3.47
CA ALA A 130 -1.78 -8.89 3.94
C ALA A 130 -0.58 -8.13 3.38
N LEU A 131 -0.61 -7.75 2.09
CA LEU A 131 0.43 -6.98 1.44
C LEU A 131 0.59 -5.60 2.06
N ILE A 132 -0.51 -4.89 2.31
CA ILE A 132 -0.49 -3.58 2.99
C ILE A 132 0.19 -3.70 4.36
N ARG A 133 -0.19 -4.70 5.16
CA ARG A 133 0.44 -4.94 6.48
C ARG A 133 1.91 -5.30 6.36
N HIS A 134 2.27 -6.15 5.39
CA HIS A 134 3.65 -6.53 5.14
C HIS A 134 4.51 -5.31 4.81
N LEU A 135 4.08 -4.49 3.85
CA LEU A 135 4.77 -3.25 3.46
C LEU A 135 4.93 -2.27 4.63
N GLN A 136 3.87 -2.06 5.41
CA GLN A 136 3.92 -1.21 6.59
C GLN A 136 4.92 -1.73 7.63
N SER A 137 4.92 -3.05 7.88
CA SER A 137 5.86 -3.68 8.82
C SER A 137 7.31 -3.59 8.34
N SER A 138 7.53 -3.54 7.03
CA SER A 138 8.83 -3.34 6.39
C SER A 138 9.28 -1.89 6.35
N GLY A 139 8.46 -0.93 6.83
CA GLY A 139 8.80 0.50 6.83
C GLY A 139 8.57 1.20 5.48
N ALA A 140 7.84 0.58 4.56
CA ALA A 140 7.49 1.17 3.28
C ALA A 140 6.43 2.27 3.43
N ARG A 141 6.54 3.34 2.64
CA ARG A 141 5.52 4.41 2.59
C ARG A 141 4.41 4.00 1.64
N LEU A 142 3.16 4.11 2.08
CA LEU A 142 1.99 3.81 1.26
C LEU A 142 1.30 5.10 0.81
N ALA A 143 1.10 5.24 -0.50
CA ALA A 143 0.37 6.38 -1.10
C ALA A 143 -1.14 6.35 -0.78
N SER A 144 -1.65 5.21 -0.32
CA SER A 144 -3.00 5.08 0.25
C SER A 144 -2.98 4.03 1.35
N THR A 145 -3.32 4.43 2.57
CA THR A 145 -3.52 3.52 3.72
C THR A 145 -4.98 3.12 3.90
N HIS A 146 -5.88 3.56 3.00
CA HIS A 146 -7.31 3.29 3.09
C HIS A 146 -7.79 2.23 2.08
N ASP A 147 -8.37 1.21 2.71
CA ASP A 147 -9.35 0.22 2.28
C ASP A 147 -10.20 0.65 1.09
N GLY A 148 -10.40 -0.26 0.15
CA GLY A 148 -11.24 -0.08 -1.01
C GLY A 148 -12.56 0.59 -0.66
N ALA A 149 -12.93 1.61 -1.44
CA ALA A 149 -14.28 2.16 -1.46
C ALA A 149 -15.26 1.13 -2.09
N HIS A 150 -15.39 -0.03 -1.46
CA HIS A 150 -16.51 -0.93 -1.57
C HIS A 150 -17.39 -0.76 -0.33
N ARG A 151 -17.93 0.45 -0.13
CA ARG A 151 -19.22 0.61 0.57
C ARG A 151 -20.35 0.17 -0.37
N GLY A 152 -20.42 -1.14 -0.61
CA GLY A 152 -21.65 -1.81 -0.98
C GLY A 152 -22.45 -2.12 0.28
N THR A 153 -23.09 -1.12 0.87
CA THR A 153 -24.24 -1.36 1.75
C THR A 153 -25.36 -0.46 1.29
N ALA A 154 -26.35 -1.10 0.67
CA ALA A 154 -27.57 -0.52 0.17
C ALA A 154 -28.18 0.48 1.17
N ALA A 155 -28.40 1.71 0.72
CA ALA A 155 -29.42 2.56 1.30
C ALA A 155 -30.78 1.94 0.96
N VAL A 156 -31.23 0.96 1.75
CA VAL A 156 -32.65 0.61 1.81
C VAL A 156 -33.35 1.84 2.38
N ARG A 157 -34.01 2.61 1.51
CA ARG A 157 -35.05 3.54 1.94
C ARG A 157 -36.19 2.68 2.47
N LEU A 158 -36.34 2.63 3.78
CA LEU A 158 -37.60 2.22 4.37
C LEU A 158 -38.59 3.36 4.11
N ASN A 159 -39.56 3.10 3.24
CA ASN A 159 -40.78 3.90 3.15
C ASN A 159 -41.43 3.89 4.54
N GLY A 160 -41.67 5.08 5.08
CA GLY A 160 -42.64 5.28 6.15
C GLY A 160 -43.93 5.77 5.51
N ASP A 161 -44.99 4.99 5.68
CA ASP A 161 -46.38 5.38 5.48
C ASP A 161 -46.78 6.57 6.36
#